data_AF-A0A2G6PKQ1-F1
#
_entry.id   AF-A0A2G6PKQ1-F1
#
_cell.length_a   1.000
_cell.length_b   1.000
_cell.length_c   1.000
_cell.angle_alpha   90.00
_cell.angle_beta   90.00
_cell.angle_gamma   90.00
#
_symmetry.space_group_name_H-M   'P 1'
#
loop_
_entity.id
_entity.type
_entity.pdbx_description
1 polymer ?
#
loop_
_entity_poly.entity_id
_entity_poly.type
_entity_poly.pdbx_seq_one_letter_code
_entity_poly.pdbx_strand_id
1 'polypeptide(L)'
;MGFIALLMSIVILLLLFWGKAKTMLFVILVLLAIAIGLEGFDYDADLKKLWETGNYNESRVETIKDSDGNTIKLITGNCNSKEFDLNCKDFATQGEAQDKYDECAYKIKQSNPEIKDLNKLDIYGLDGNNNGIVCEFLPKVAK
;
A
#
# COMPACT_ATOMS: atom_id res chain seq x y z
N MET A 1 12.93 -2.76 14.24
CA MET A 1 12.62 -3.76 15.30
C MET A 1 13.46 -3.62 16.57
N GLY A 2 14.80 -3.61 16.51
CA GLY A 2 15.65 -3.64 17.74
C GLY A 2 15.46 -2.47 18.71
N PHE A 3 15.12 -1.27 18.21
CA PHE A 3 14.98 -0.06 19.02
C PHE A 3 13.65 0.00 19.81
N ILE A 4 12.53 -0.38 19.20
CA ILE A 4 11.22 -0.36 19.88
C ILE A 4 11.16 -1.44 20.97
N ALA A 5 11.73 -2.63 20.71
CA ALA A 5 11.83 -3.70 21.70
C ALA A 5 12.69 -3.30 22.92
N LEU A 6 13.77 -2.54 22.70
CA LEU A 6 14.60 -1.98 23.77
C LEU A 6 13.80 -0.97 24.62
N LEU A 7 13.08 -0.05 23.97
CA LEU A 7 12.21 0.92 24.65
C LEU A 7 11.13 0.24 25.49
N MET A 8 10.48 -0.80 24.98
CA MET A 8 9.50 -1.58 25.74
C MET A 8 10.11 -2.21 26.99
N SER A 9 11.32 -2.78 26.88
CA SER A 9 12.03 -3.37 28.02
C SER A 9 12.29 -2.34 29.12
N ILE A 10 12.67 -1.10 28.74
CA ILE A 10 12.86 0.01 29.67
C ILE A 10 11.53 0.40 30.34
N VAL A 11 10.44 0.52 29.58
CA VAL A 11 9.11 0.87 30.13
C VAL A 11 8.61 -0.20 31.11
N ILE A 12 8.83 -1.49 30.80
CA ILE A 12 8.50 -2.59 31.70
C ILE A 12 9.29 -2.49 33.02
N LEU A 13 10.60 -2.19 32.95
CA LEU A 13 11.40 -1.95 34.15
C LEU A 13 10.84 -0.77 34.96
N LEU A 14 10.53 0.35 34.30
CA LEU A 14 9.93 1.51 34.98
C LEU A 14 8.57 1.18 35.64
N LEU A 15 7.75 0.33 35.03
CA LEU A 15 6.48 -0.14 35.61
C LEU A 15 6.67 -0.93 36.91
N LEU A 16 7.75 -1.71 37.01
CA LEU A 16 8.08 -2.49 38.20
C LEU A 16 8.54 -1.60 39.36
N PHE A 17 9.28 -0.52 39.08
CA PHE A 17 9.86 0.37 40.11
C PHE A 17 9.00 1.61 40.43
N TRP A 18 8.14 2.07 39.51
CA TRP A 18 7.47 3.38 39.64
C TRP A 18 5.95 3.29 39.74
N GLY A 19 5.46 3.05 40.98
CA GLY A 19 4.04 2.87 41.29
C GLY A 19 3.11 4.03 40.92
N LYS A 20 3.57 5.28 41.05
CA LYS A 20 2.75 6.49 40.84
C LYS A 20 2.47 6.80 39.37
N ALA A 21 3.33 6.34 38.47
CA ALA A 21 3.21 6.57 37.02
C ALA A 21 2.69 5.34 36.27
N LYS A 22 2.27 4.27 36.98
CA LYS A 22 1.90 2.98 36.37
C LYS A 22 0.86 3.11 35.27
N THR A 23 -0.19 3.89 35.49
CA THR A 23 -1.26 4.08 34.49
C THR A 23 -0.71 4.68 33.19
N MET A 24 0.11 5.72 33.28
CA MET A 24 0.72 6.37 32.10
C MET A 24 1.69 5.43 31.39
N LEU A 25 2.55 4.74 32.14
CA LEU A 25 3.50 3.78 31.58
C LEU A 25 2.80 2.59 30.91
N PHE A 26 1.64 2.17 31.43
CA PHE A 26 0.83 1.11 30.82
C PHE A 26 0.24 1.56 29.48
N VAL A 27 -0.27 2.81 29.39
CA VAL A 27 -0.72 3.40 28.13
C VAL A 27 0.42 3.46 27.11
N ILE A 28 1.61 3.91 27.52
CA ILE A 28 2.79 3.94 26.65
C ILE A 28 3.17 2.52 26.19
N LEU A 29 3.12 1.54 27.09
CA LEU A 29 3.44 0.15 26.76
C LEU A 29 2.46 -0.41 25.71
N VAL A 30 1.16 -0.12 25.84
CA VAL A 30 0.14 -0.52 24.85
C VAL A 30 0.43 0.13 23.49
N LEU A 31 0.76 1.43 23.45
CA LEU A 31 1.10 2.12 22.20
C LEU A 31 2.37 1.55 21.55
N LEU A 32 3.40 1.22 22.33
CA LEU A 32 4.61 0.58 21.82
C LEU A 32 4.36 -0.84 21.31
N ALA A 33 3.48 -1.60 21.97
CA ALA A 33 3.09 -2.93 21.50
C ALA A 33 2.33 -2.85 20.16
N ILE A 34 1.44 -1.86 20.00
CA ILE A 34 0.78 -1.57 18.73
C ILE A 34 1.82 -1.21 17.65
N ALA A 35 2.78 -0.34 17.97
CA ALA A 35 3.84 0.05 17.04
C ALA A 35 4.72 -1.13 16.62
N ILE A 36 5.07 -2.04 17.54
CA ILE A 36 5.77 -3.29 17.20
C ILE A 36 4.93 -4.19 16.31
N GLY A 37 3.62 -4.32 16.59
CA GLY A 37 2.72 -5.06 15.71
C GLY A 37 2.75 -4.51 14.28
N LEU A 38 2.60 -3.19 14.14
CA LEU A 38 2.63 -2.50 12.86
C LEU A 38 3.97 -2.66 12.12
N GLU A 39 5.10 -2.61 12.83
CA GLU A 39 6.44 -2.81 12.24
C GLU A 39 6.70 -4.29 11.88
N GLY A 40 6.22 -5.23 12.70
CA GLY A 40 6.49 -6.66 12.53
C GLY A 40 5.65 -7.37 11.47
N PHE A 41 4.51 -6.78 11.07
CA PHE A 41 3.64 -7.35 10.05
C PHE A 41 3.90 -6.82 8.62
N ASP A 42 5.02 -6.11 8.37
CA ASP A 42 5.30 -5.45 7.09
C ASP A 42 4.04 -4.78 6.52
N TYR A 43 3.38 -3.98 7.38
CA TYR A 43 2.05 -3.46 7.11
C TYR A 43 2.16 -2.36 6.05
N ASP A 44 2.16 -2.77 4.77
CA ASP A 44 2.02 -1.92 3.60
C ASP A 44 0.58 -1.39 3.53
N ALA A 45 0.18 -0.60 4.53
CA ALA A 45 -1.14 0.00 4.61
C ALA A 45 -1.11 1.41 5.20
N ASP A 46 -2.00 2.25 4.71
CA ASP A 46 -2.22 3.61 5.18
C ASP A 46 -3.11 3.57 6.42
N LEU A 47 -2.54 3.95 7.56
CA LEU A 47 -3.22 3.87 8.87
C LEU A 47 -4.43 4.79 8.96
N LYS A 48 -4.41 5.91 8.24
CA LYS A 48 -5.54 6.83 8.19
C LYS A 48 -6.70 6.18 7.43
N LYS A 49 -6.44 5.61 6.25
CA LYS A 49 -7.43 4.90 5.46
C LYS A 49 -7.97 3.68 6.19
N LEU A 50 -7.09 2.91 6.86
CA LEU A 50 -7.49 1.77 7.69
C LEU A 50 -8.42 2.21 8.83
N TRP A 51 -8.14 3.34 9.47
CA TRP A 51 -9.00 3.88 10.51
C TRP A 51 -10.36 4.34 9.96
N GLU A 52 -10.37 4.96 8.78
CA GLU A 52 -11.59 5.43 8.11
C GLU A 52 -12.48 4.28 7.64
N THR A 53 -11.91 3.22 7.07
CA THR A 53 -12.66 2.12 6.44
C THR A 53 -12.81 0.90 7.33
N GLY A 54 -11.92 0.72 8.31
CA GLY A 54 -11.81 -0.51 9.09
C GLY A 54 -11.36 -1.73 8.28
N ASN A 55 -10.98 -1.55 7.01
CA ASN A 55 -10.68 -2.62 6.08
C ASN A 55 -9.21 -2.58 5.65
N TYR A 56 -8.45 -3.62 6.01
CA TYR A 56 -7.05 -3.74 5.62
C TYR A 56 -6.87 -3.70 4.11
N ASN A 57 -7.69 -4.43 3.36
CA ASN A 57 -7.52 -4.58 1.93
C ASN A 57 -7.70 -3.25 1.19
N GLU A 58 -8.55 -2.35 1.69
CA GLU A 58 -8.72 -0.99 1.13
C GLU A 58 -7.61 -0.02 1.56
N SER A 59 -6.97 -0.28 2.69
CA SER A 59 -5.88 0.54 3.20
C SER A 59 -4.53 0.19 2.59
N ARG A 60 -4.42 -0.86 1.76
CA ARG A 60 -3.14 -1.32 1.24
C ARG A 60 -2.44 -0.26 0.40
N VAL A 61 -1.14 -0.20 0.55
CA VAL A 61 -0.25 0.77 -0.08
C VAL A 61 0.79 0.01 -0.89
N GLU A 62 1.17 0.56 -2.03
CA GLU A 62 2.19 -0.01 -2.87
C GLU A 62 3.13 1.06 -3.40
N THR A 63 4.30 0.60 -3.81
CA THR A 63 5.32 1.40 -4.44
C THR A 63 5.22 1.22 -5.96
N ILE A 64 4.77 2.25 -6.66
CA ILE A 64 4.58 2.27 -8.11
C ILE A 64 5.64 3.17 -8.75
N LYS A 65 6.04 2.89 -10.00
CA LYS A 65 6.92 3.76 -10.76
C LYS A 65 6.12 4.75 -11.59
N ASP A 66 6.57 6.00 -11.60
CA ASP A 66 6.06 7.00 -12.52
C ASP A 66 6.80 6.99 -13.88
N SER A 67 6.33 7.82 -14.82
CA SER A 67 6.94 8.03 -16.14
C SER A 67 8.41 8.48 -16.09
N ASP A 68 8.81 9.13 -15.01
CA ASP A 68 10.15 9.68 -14.82
C ASP A 68 11.07 8.65 -14.11
N GLY A 69 10.55 7.46 -13.82
CA GLY A 69 11.25 6.38 -13.11
C GLY A 69 11.33 6.60 -11.60
N ASN A 70 10.61 7.59 -11.06
CA ASN A 70 10.54 7.80 -9.62
C ASN A 70 9.62 6.78 -8.97
N THR A 71 10.02 6.41 -7.77
CA THR A 71 9.32 5.47 -6.92
C THR A 71 8.34 6.23 -6.03
N ILE A 72 7.04 6.10 -6.29
CA ILE A 72 5.98 6.76 -5.52
C ILE A 72 5.18 5.75 -4.71
N LYS A 73 4.74 6.13 -3.51
CA LYS A 73 3.99 5.26 -2.61
C LYS A 73 2.51 5.67 -2.63
N LEU A 74 1.64 4.78 -3.09
CA LEU A 74 0.22 5.06 -3.34
C LEU A 74 -0.69 4.06 -2.63
N ILE A 75 -1.85 4.52 -2.16
CA ILE A 75 -2.90 3.64 -1.66
C ILE A 75 -3.53 2.92 -2.86
N THR A 76 -3.24 1.62 -3.01
CA THR A 76 -3.74 0.78 -4.12
C THR A 76 -4.96 -0.05 -3.73
N GLY A 77 -5.16 -0.29 -2.44
CA GLY A 77 -6.25 -1.11 -1.95
C GLY A 77 -6.23 -2.52 -2.59
N ASN A 78 -7.37 -2.95 -3.13
CA ASN A 78 -7.50 -4.22 -3.85
C ASN A 78 -6.80 -4.24 -5.23
N CYS A 79 -6.26 -3.11 -5.68
CA CYS A 79 -5.53 -3.00 -6.94
C CYS A 79 -4.01 -3.14 -6.77
N ASN A 80 -3.59 -3.96 -5.79
CA ASN A 80 -2.20 -4.10 -5.40
C ASN A 80 -1.55 -5.29 -6.13
N SER A 81 -0.40 -5.06 -6.75
CA SER A 81 0.31 -6.07 -7.56
C SER A 81 0.76 -7.30 -6.77
N LYS A 82 0.97 -7.17 -5.45
CA LYS A 82 1.37 -8.31 -4.61
C LYS A 82 0.26 -9.34 -4.43
N GLU A 83 -1.00 -8.95 -4.63
CA GLU A 83 -2.16 -9.85 -4.50
C GLU A 83 -2.64 -10.35 -5.86
N PHE A 84 -2.44 -9.54 -6.91
CA PHE A 84 -2.68 -9.92 -8.29
C PHE A 84 -1.43 -9.58 -9.11
N ASP A 85 -0.53 -10.56 -9.29
CA ASP A 85 0.67 -10.46 -10.15
C ASP A 85 0.27 -10.46 -11.64
N LEU A 86 -0.61 -9.52 -11.98
CA LEU A 86 -1.15 -9.33 -13.32
C LEU A 86 -0.07 -8.74 -14.19
N ASN A 87 0.05 -9.29 -15.37
CA ASN A 87 0.94 -8.83 -16.40
C ASN A 87 0.32 -9.16 -17.76
N CYS A 88 0.90 -8.68 -18.85
CA CYS A 88 0.23 -8.73 -20.15
C CYS A 88 -0.07 -10.15 -20.68
N LYS A 89 0.55 -11.23 -20.17
CA LYS A 89 0.18 -12.62 -20.56
C LYS A 89 -1.12 -13.10 -19.90
N ASP A 90 -1.64 -12.37 -18.92
CA ASP A 90 -2.87 -12.75 -18.20
C ASP A 90 -4.15 -12.28 -18.92
N PHE A 91 -4.00 -11.53 -20.02
CA PHE A 91 -5.10 -10.98 -20.81
C PHE A 91 -5.12 -11.57 -22.21
N ALA A 92 -6.32 -11.83 -22.73
CA ALA A 92 -6.48 -12.32 -24.10
C ALA A 92 -6.40 -11.19 -25.13
N THR A 93 -6.78 -9.97 -24.75
CA THR A 93 -6.83 -8.81 -25.64
C THR A 93 -6.31 -7.54 -24.98
N GLN A 94 -5.90 -6.58 -25.79
CA GLN A 94 -5.48 -5.26 -25.33
C GLN A 94 -6.62 -4.52 -24.61
N GLY A 95 -7.85 -4.65 -25.09
CA GLY A 95 -9.03 -4.02 -24.46
C GLY A 95 -9.28 -4.53 -23.04
N GLU A 96 -9.17 -5.84 -22.82
CA GLU A 96 -9.33 -6.45 -21.49
C GLU A 96 -8.27 -5.94 -20.50
N ALA A 97 -7.01 -5.85 -20.95
CA ALA A 97 -5.94 -5.27 -20.15
C ALA A 97 -6.22 -3.80 -19.81
N GLN A 98 -6.68 -3.02 -20.81
CA GLN A 98 -7.00 -1.60 -20.63
C GLN A 98 -8.14 -1.39 -19.64
N ASP A 99 -9.23 -2.17 -19.76
CA ASP A 99 -10.37 -2.08 -18.84
C ASP A 99 -9.93 -2.34 -17.40
N LYS A 100 -9.03 -3.31 -17.19
CA LYS A 100 -8.51 -3.61 -15.86
C LYS A 100 -7.61 -2.50 -15.32
N TYR A 101 -6.75 -1.95 -16.17
CA TYR A 101 -5.90 -0.82 -15.83
C TYR A 101 -6.75 0.40 -15.44
N ASP A 102 -7.73 0.77 -16.27
CA ASP A 102 -8.60 1.93 -16.05
C ASP A 102 -9.43 1.80 -14.77
N GLU A 103 -9.95 0.60 -14.49
CA GLU A 103 -10.66 0.28 -13.24
C GLU A 103 -9.79 0.61 -12.02
N CYS A 104 -8.53 0.18 -12.06
CA CYS A 104 -7.60 0.37 -10.96
C CYS A 104 -7.07 1.80 -10.87
N ALA A 105 -6.75 2.42 -12.00
CA ALA A 105 -6.34 3.81 -12.08
C ALA A 105 -7.41 4.74 -11.46
N TYR A 106 -8.68 4.48 -11.75
CA TYR A 106 -9.80 5.22 -11.17
C TYR A 106 -9.88 5.08 -9.64
N LYS A 107 -9.75 3.86 -9.11
CA LYS A 107 -9.78 3.60 -7.65
C LYS A 107 -8.58 4.21 -6.93
N ILE A 108 -7.39 4.12 -7.53
CA ILE A 108 -6.17 4.73 -7.02
C ILE A 108 -6.35 6.25 -6.97
N LYS A 109 -6.87 6.89 -8.03
CA LYS A 109 -7.11 8.34 -8.03
C LYS A 109 -8.05 8.82 -6.93
N GLN A 110 -9.10 8.06 -6.64
CA GLN A 110 -10.02 8.41 -5.54
C GLN A 110 -9.35 8.38 -4.18
N SER A 111 -8.39 7.47 -3.99
CA SER A 111 -7.66 7.34 -2.72
C SER A 111 -6.44 8.25 -2.64
N ASN A 112 -5.96 8.77 -3.77
CA ASN A 112 -4.75 9.59 -3.90
C ASN A 112 -5.07 10.85 -4.75
N PRO A 113 -5.87 11.80 -4.23
CA PRO A 113 -6.39 12.94 -5.00
C PRO A 113 -5.31 13.91 -5.52
N GLU A 114 -4.10 13.85 -4.97
CA GLU A 114 -2.93 14.62 -5.40
C GLU A 114 -2.37 14.16 -6.75
N ILE A 115 -2.71 12.97 -7.22
CA ILE A 115 -2.28 12.46 -8.52
C ILE A 115 -3.05 13.19 -9.63
N LYS A 116 -2.33 14.02 -10.39
CA LYS A 116 -2.89 14.78 -11.51
C LYS A 116 -3.05 13.96 -12.78
N ASP A 117 -2.07 13.10 -13.06
CA ASP A 117 -1.97 12.36 -14.30
C ASP A 117 -1.79 10.87 -14.00
N LEU A 118 -2.81 10.07 -14.35
CA LEU A 118 -2.81 8.63 -14.15
C LEU A 118 -2.05 7.89 -15.24
N ASN A 119 -1.93 8.48 -16.43
CA ASN A 119 -1.27 7.84 -17.58
C ASN A 119 0.25 7.74 -17.40
N LYS A 120 0.76 8.34 -16.33
CA LYS A 120 2.15 8.25 -15.91
C LYS A 120 2.41 7.13 -14.91
N LEU A 121 1.40 6.37 -14.53
CA LEU A 121 1.50 5.31 -13.55
C LEU A 121 1.61 3.96 -14.25
N ASP A 122 2.67 3.23 -13.93
CA ASP A 122 2.84 1.85 -14.41
C ASP A 122 2.12 0.87 -13.46
N ILE A 123 0.79 0.93 -13.44
CA ILE A 123 -0.04 0.07 -12.59
C ILE A 123 0.11 -1.39 -13.06
N TYR A 124 0.54 -2.27 -12.14
CA TYR A 124 0.87 -3.68 -12.42
C TYR A 124 2.00 -3.92 -13.43
N GLY A 125 2.75 -2.90 -13.86
CA GLY A 125 3.75 -3.10 -14.93
C GLY A 125 3.14 -3.27 -16.33
N LEU A 126 1.86 -2.93 -16.52
CA LEU A 126 1.14 -3.14 -17.78
C LEU A 126 1.43 -2.04 -18.82
N ASP A 127 1.88 -0.87 -18.37
CA ASP A 127 2.17 0.31 -19.19
C ASP A 127 3.65 0.70 -19.03
N GLY A 128 4.56 -0.20 -19.42
CA GLY A 128 5.99 0.00 -19.22
C GLY A 128 6.59 1.23 -19.93
N ASN A 129 5.88 1.85 -20.88
CA ASN A 129 6.29 3.10 -21.53
C ASN A 129 5.51 4.33 -21.01
N ASN A 130 4.54 4.14 -20.12
CA ASN A 130 3.73 5.17 -19.47
C ASN A 130 3.05 6.12 -20.47
N ASN A 131 2.46 5.57 -21.53
CA ASN A 131 1.74 6.36 -22.55
C ASN A 131 0.21 6.32 -22.36
N GLY A 132 -0.27 5.60 -21.35
CA GLY A 132 -1.68 5.39 -21.04
C GLY A 132 -2.35 4.26 -21.82
N ILE A 133 -1.61 3.52 -22.65
CA ILE A 133 -2.10 2.39 -23.45
C ILE A 133 -1.35 1.12 -23.01
N VAL A 134 -2.02 0.29 -22.23
CA VAL A 134 -1.40 -0.93 -21.69
C VAL A 134 -1.28 -2.03 -22.73
N CYS A 135 -0.24 -2.87 -22.57
CA CYS A 135 -0.08 -4.13 -23.29
C CYS A 135 -0.30 -4.03 -24.82
N GLU A 136 0.25 -3.00 -25.46
CA GLU A 136 0.00 -2.64 -26.87
C GLU A 136 0.26 -3.78 -27.88
N PHE A 137 1.05 -4.78 -27.50
CA PHE A 137 1.36 -5.95 -28.33
C PHE A 137 0.21 -6.97 -28.41
N LEU A 138 -0.78 -6.91 -27.52
CA LEU A 138 -1.92 -7.82 -27.50
C LEU A 138 -2.88 -7.54 -28.67
N PRO A 139 -3.61 -8.56 -29.14
CA PRO A 139 -4.61 -8.35 -30.18
C PRO A 139 -5.76 -7.47 -29.68
N LYS A 140 -6.33 -6.65 -30.57
CA LYS A 140 -7.45 -5.75 -30.23
C LYS A 140 -8.80 -6.47 -30.09
N VAL A 141 -8.92 -7.68 -30.61
CA VAL A 141 -10.15 -8.49 -30.59
C VAL A 141 -9.78 -9.92 -30.26
N ALA A 142 -10.56 -10.58 -29.39
CA ALA A 142 -10.36 -11.99 -29.05
C ALA A 142 -10.59 -12.84 -30.29
N LYS A 143 -9.70 -13.82 -30.50
CA LYS A 143 -9.73 -14.68 -31.68
C LYS A 143 -10.78 -15.78 -31.57
#